data_AF-A0AAA9SNC7-F1
#
_entry.id   AF-A0AAA9SNC7-F1
#
_cell.length_a   1.000
_cell.length_b   1.000
_cell.length_c   1.000
_cell.angle_alpha   90.00
_cell.angle_beta   90.00
_cell.angle_gamma   90.00
#
_symmetry.space_group_name_H-M   'P 1'
#
loop_
_entity.id
_entity.type
_entity.pdbx_description
1 polymer ?
#
loop_
_entity_poly.entity_id
_entity_poly.type
_entity_poly.pdbx_seq_one_letter_code
_entity_poly.pdbx_strand_id
1 'polypeptide(L)' 'MVKRTKKVRIMGKYGTHYGAFLGKMVKKIEISQHDKYTCSFCGKTKMKR' A
#
# COMPACT_ATOMS: atom_id res chain seq x y z
N MET A 1 16.41 1.36 -9.97
CA MET A 1 15.15 1.85 -9.37
C MET A 1 15.49 2.62 -8.10
N VAL A 2 15.33 3.94 -8.06
CA VAL A 2 15.65 4.74 -6.86
C VAL A 2 14.40 4.94 -6.02
N LYS A 3 14.56 4.83 -4.70
CA LYS A 3 13.48 5.07 -3.75
C LYS A 3 13.07 6.55 -3.77
N ARG A 4 11.88 6.83 -4.32
CA ARG A 4 11.36 8.21 -4.50
C ARG A 4 10.98 8.91 -3.19
N THR A 5 10.55 8.18 -2.16
CA THR A 5 10.09 8.79 -0.90
C THR A 5 10.65 8.08 0.35
N LYS A 6 11.03 8.85 1.37
CA LYS A 6 11.59 8.31 2.63
C LYS A 6 10.52 7.67 3.52
N LYS A 7 9.42 8.39 3.78
CA LYS A 7 8.37 8.01 4.75
C LYS A 7 7.01 7.69 4.12
N VAL A 8 6.56 8.51 3.17
CA VAL A 8 5.16 8.55 2.74
C VAL A 8 4.77 7.35 1.85
N ARG A 9 5.67 6.87 0.97
CA ARG A 9 5.43 5.73 0.06
C ARG A 9 4.11 5.91 -0.73
N ILE A 10 3.20 4.94 -0.67
CA ILE A 10 1.93 4.92 -1.43
C ILE A 10 1.01 6.11 -1.11
N MET A 11 1.10 6.67 0.09
CA MET A 11 0.38 7.88 0.50
C MET A 11 0.80 9.14 -0.26
N GLY A 12 1.85 9.09 -1.10
CA GLY A 12 2.30 10.25 -1.88
C GLY A 12 1.23 10.80 -2.82
N LYS A 13 0.26 9.96 -3.23
CA LYS A 13 -0.86 10.37 -4.08
C LYS A 13 -1.81 11.39 -3.43
N TYR A 14 -1.82 11.49 -2.10
CA TYR A 14 -2.67 12.42 -1.35
C TYR A 14 -1.95 13.72 -0.95
N GLY A 15 -0.68 13.90 -1.28
CA GLY A 15 0.08 15.11 -0.95
C GLY A 15 0.02 15.46 0.55
N THR A 16 -0.29 16.72 0.86
CA THR A 16 -0.42 17.25 2.23
C THR A 16 -1.85 17.20 2.78
N HIS A 17 -2.79 16.57 2.07
CA HIS A 17 -4.18 16.52 2.49
C HIS A 17 -4.39 15.60 3.72
N TYR A 18 -5.41 15.90 4.54
CA TYR A 18 -5.88 15.10 5.68
C TYR A 18 -4.92 14.95 6.88
N GLY A 19 -3.67 15.38 6.76
CA GLY A 19 -2.71 15.37 7.86
C GLY A 19 -2.09 13.99 8.14
N ALA A 20 -1.02 14.01 8.94
CA ALA A 20 -0.13 12.85 9.09
C ALA A 20 -0.76 11.67 9.85
N PHE A 21 -1.72 11.91 10.73
CA PHE A 21 -2.37 10.86 11.52
C PHE A 21 -3.26 9.97 10.64
N LEU A 22 -4.16 10.58 9.88
CA LEU A 22 -5.01 9.88 8.92
C LEU A 22 -4.16 9.17 7.86
N GLY A 23 -3.13 9.84 7.32
CA GLY A 23 -2.24 9.23 6.34
C GLY A 23 -1.53 7.96 6.86
N LYS A 24 -1.14 7.90 8.14
CA LYS A 24 -0.53 6.69 8.72
C LYS A 24 -1.52 5.52 8.80
N MET A 25 -2.79 5.78 9.09
CA MET A 25 -3.82 4.74 9.15
C MET A 25 -4.16 4.22 7.77
N VAL A 26 -4.44 5.11 6.81
CA VAL A 26 -4.78 4.73 5.43
C VAL A 26 -3.63 3.98 4.77
N LYS A 27 -2.37 4.37 5.04
CA LYS A 27 -1.19 3.65 4.54
C LYS A 27 -1.20 2.15 4.88
N LYS A 28 -1.63 1.78 6.09
CA LYS A 28 -1.68 0.36 6.50
C LYS A 28 -2.74 -0.41 5.70
N ILE A 29 -3.90 0.21 5.50
CA ILE A 29 -5.03 -0.35 4.77
C ILE A 29 -4.67 -0.52 3.28
N GLU A 30 -4.07 0.50 2.66
CA GLU A 30 -3.69 0.46 1.25
C GLU A 30 -2.59 -0.58 0.95
N ILE A 31 -1.62 -0.74 1.86
CA ILE A 31 -0.60 -1.77 1.69
C ILE A 31 -1.26 -3.15 1.67
N SER A 32 -2.18 -3.43 2.60
CA SER A 32 -2.90 -4.70 2.62
C SER A 32 -3.77 -4.86 1.37
N GLN A 33 -4.44 -3.81 0.91
CA GLN A 33 -5.33 -3.89 -0.26
C GLN A 33 -4.56 -4.18 -1.55
N HIS A 34 -3.40 -3.55 -1.74
CA HIS A 34 -2.58 -3.70 -2.95
C HIS A 34 -1.61 -4.89 -2.89
N ASP A 35 -1.61 -5.65 -1.79
CA ASP A 35 -0.78 -6.84 -1.66
C ASP A 35 -1.27 -7.97 -2.58
N LYS A 36 -0.36 -8.87 -2.93
CA LYS A 36 -0.70 -10.07 -3.69
C LYS A 36 -0.89 -11.23 -2.72
N TYR A 37 -2.03 -11.88 -2.81
CA TYR A 37 -2.34 -13.06 -2.01
C TYR A 37 -2.00 -14.36 -2.77
N THR A 38 -1.61 -15.37 -1.99
CA THR A 38 -1.43 -16.74 -2.48
C THR A 38 -2.79 -17.37 -2.75
N CYS A 39 -2.98 -17.89 -3.95
CA CYS A 39 -4.18 -18.66 -4.28
C CYS A 39 -4.15 -20.02 -3.57
N SER A 40 -5.20 -20.34 -2.81
CA SER A 40 -5.36 -21.64 -2.15
C SER A 40 -5.53 -22.80 -3.12
N PHE A 41 -6.00 -22.55 -4.34
CA PHE A 41 -6.20 -23.59 -5.36
C PHE A 41 -4.93 -23.88 -6.16
N CYS A 42 -4.26 -22.84 -6.67
CA CYS A 42 -3.14 -23.00 -7.59
C CYS A 42 -1.76 -22.67 -6.98
N GLY A 43 -1.70 -22.28 -5.71
CA GLY A 43 -0.47 -21.99 -4.96
C GLY A 43 0.28 -20.72 -5.42
N LYS A 44 -0.19 -20.01 -6.44
CA LYS A 44 0.50 -18.87 -7.03
C LYS A 44 0.14 -17.56 -6.30
N THR A 45 1.14 -16.74 -5.97
CA THR A 45 1.00 -15.37 -5.43
C THR A 45 0.62 -14.36 -6.51
N LYS A 46 -0.57 -14.53 -7.08
CA LYS A 46 -1.09 -13.71 -8.18
C LYS A 46 -2.45 -13.08 -7.89
N MET A 47 -3.13 -13.48 -6.82
CA MET A 47 -4.44 -12.94 -6.49
C MET A 47 -4.30 -11.52 -5.94
N LYS A 48 -5.23 -10.65 -6.31
CA LYS A 48 -5.36 -9.28 -5.83
C LYS A 48 -6.81 -9.08 -5.42
N ARG A 49 -7.03 -8.16 -4.47
CA ARG A 49 -8.38 -7.74 -4.06
C ARG A 49 -8.93 -6.69 -5.02
#